data_AF-A0A534ST00-F1
#
_entry.id   AF-A0A534ST00-F1
#
_cell.length_a   1.000
_cell.length_b   1.000
_cell.length_c   1.000
_cell.angle_alpha   90.00
_cell.angle_beta   90.00
_cell.angle_gamma   90.00
#
_symmetry.space_group_name_H-M   'P 1'
#
loop_
_entity.id
_entity.type
_entity.pdbx_description
1 polymer ?
#
loop_
_entity_poly.entity_id
_entity_poly.type
_entity_poly.pdbx_seq_one_letter_code
_entity_poly.pdbx_strand_id
1 'polypeptide(L)'
;MDEKASMSPAQRILKLIGLLTVAGLVVSLLAGAWLLGRFGADTPVVYKDDVDHFKYGSLGSEHEFGVPYWIWRALPELFADKLPGKGLESLGFVFEKGKVLPAGMSQRRYLGFDLVWLNCAICHTGTVRESSQSEPKVYAAMPANTFDFRAFTRFLFAAGEDRRFTPRDILRQINVIRRREGLRDLALIDRLVFRFYAIYYMRERLLTLRDRLNFIQEEPEWGPGRVDTFNPLKAYFNFPPEKLSKQERVGTTDFPSIWNQGQRETLKMNLHWDGNNVSLEERNRSAAMGTGITPPTGDRPSLKRVADWLRDLAAPPYPFKIDKDLAAQGAPIYKKYCAECHGADGKDFRGEYAGKVVPIDEIGTDRHRMDSYTYDVAVNQNMIFAGYGDERFSHFRKTFGYANSPLDGLWLRAPYLRNGSVPTLRDLLEPSAKRPKIFYRGYDVYDQKKIGFVGDVAEEKGKKFFLFDTDETKEPGNSNKGHEGKRFGTELSAAEKDALVEYLKTF
;
A
#
# COMPACT_ATOMS: atom_id res chain seq x y z
N MET A 1 9.37 2.77 85.59
CA MET A 1 8.89 2.04 84.41
C MET A 1 9.29 2.85 83.19
N ASP A 2 10.37 2.45 82.52
CA ASP A 2 10.64 2.61 81.08
C ASP A 2 12.10 2.26 80.81
N GLU A 3 12.37 0.96 80.76
CA GLU A 3 13.65 0.43 80.34
C GLU A 3 13.62 0.35 78.80
N LYS A 4 14.11 1.40 78.13
CA LYS A 4 14.38 1.35 76.69
C LYS A 4 15.49 0.32 76.45
N ALA A 5 15.10 -0.92 76.21
CA ALA A 5 16.02 -2.01 75.87
C ALA A 5 16.90 -1.59 74.68
N SER A 6 18.18 -1.35 74.96
CA SER A 6 19.18 -0.98 73.98
C SER A 6 19.47 -2.18 73.08
N MET A 7 19.07 -2.11 71.81
CA MET A 7 19.35 -3.17 70.83
C MET A 7 20.85 -3.47 70.74
N SER A 8 21.21 -4.75 70.79
CA SER A 8 22.59 -5.20 70.63
C SER A 8 23.13 -4.89 69.22
N PRO A 9 24.46 -4.77 69.03
CA PRO A 9 25.06 -4.55 67.71
C PRO A 9 24.60 -5.57 66.66
N ALA A 10 24.48 -6.85 67.04
CA ALA A 10 23.99 -7.91 66.16
C ALA A 10 22.52 -7.72 65.74
N GLN A 11 21.65 -7.28 66.66
CA GLN A 11 20.25 -6.96 66.35
C GLN A 11 20.12 -5.75 65.43
N ARG A 12 21.01 -4.74 65.56
CA ARG A 12 21.04 -3.58 64.64
C ARG A 12 21.45 -4.00 63.23
N ILE A 13 22.46 -4.87 63.11
CA ILE A 13 22.91 -5.42 61.83
C ILE A 13 21.81 -6.26 61.16
N LEU A 14 21.16 -7.18 61.91
CA LEU A 14 20.07 -7.99 61.38
C LEU A 14 18.85 -7.17 60.94
N LYS A 15 18.48 -6.12 61.69
CA LYS A 15 17.43 -5.19 61.26
C LYS A 15 17.81 -4.44 59.99
N LEU A 16 19.07 -3.98 59.88
CA LEU A 16 19.56 -3.30 58.68
C LEU A 16 19.52 -4.24 57.46
N ILE A 17 19.99 -5.48 57.61
CA ILE A 17 19.93 -6.51 56.55
C ILE A 17 18.47 -6.77 56.16
N GLY A 18 17.58 -6.99 57.14
CA GLY A 18 16.15 -7.19 56.87
C GLY A 18 15.52 -6.01 56.12
N LEU A 19 15.85 -4.78 56.50
CA LEU A 19 15.34 -3.56 55.87
C LEU A 19 15.90 -3.37 54.45
N LEU A 20 17.18 -3.67 54.22
CA LEU A 20 17.79 -3.68 52.89
C LEU A 20 17.19 -4.77 51.99
N THR A 21 16.91 -5.96 52.53
CA THR A 21 16.24 -7.05 51.80
C THR A 21 14.83 -6.66 51.40
N VAL A 22 14.04 -6.10 52.33
CA VAL A 22 12.68 -5.62 52.03
C VAL A 22 12.71 -4.48 51.00
N ALA A 23 13.61 -3.51 51.16
CA ALA A 23 13.79 -2.44 50.19
C ALA A 23 14.19 -2.97 48.81
N GLY A 24 15.11 -3.93 48.75
CA GLY A 24 15.51 -4.60 47.51
C GLY A 24 14.36 -5.36 46.84
N LEU A 25 13.54 -6.06 47.63
CA LEU A 25 12.34 -6.74 47.13
C LEU A 25 11.31 -5.73 46.58
N VAL A 26 11.04 -4.65 47.31
CA VAL A 26 10.12 -3.60 46.86
C VAL A 26 10.60 -2.96 45.57
N VAL A 27 11.88 -2.59 45.48
CA VAL A 27 12.48 -2.04 44.24
C VAL A 27 12.36 -3.04 43.09
N SER A 28 12.62 -4.32 43.33
CA SER A 28 12.51 -5.37 42.31
C SER A 28 11.07 -5.57 41.84
N LEU A 29 10.10 -5.53 42.75
CA LEU A 29 8.67 -5.63 42.43
C LEU A 29 8.20 -4.41 41.63
N LEU A 30 8.61 -3.20 42.03
CA LEU A 30 8.29 -1.97 41.30
C LEU A 30 8.93 -1.95 39.91
N ALA A 31 10.19 -2.36 39.79
CA ALA A 31 10.88 -2.50 38.51
C ALA A 31 10.18 -3.55 37.63
N GLY A 32 9.80 -4.70 38.20
CA GLY A 32 9.04 -5.75 37.53
C GLY A 32 7.68 -5.25 37.03
N ALA A 33 6.90 -4.57 37.87
CA ALA A 33 5.62 -3.97 37.50
C ALA A 33 5.77 -2.91 36.40
N TRP A 34 6.81 -2.07 36.47
CA TRP A 34 7.11 -1.09 35.43
C TRP A 34 7.52 -1.74 34.12
N LEU A 35 8.36 -2.78 34.14
CA LEU A 35 8.74 -3.54 32.95
C LEU A 35 7.53 -4.24 32.34
N LEU A 36 6.67 -4.86 33.14
CA LEU A 36 5.43 -5.48 32.69
C LEU A 36 4.50 -4.46 32.04
N GLY A 37 4.29 -3.30 32.67
CA GLY A 37 3.49 -2.22 32.09
C GLY A 37 4.09 -1.67 30.79
N ARG A 38 5.42 -1.55 30.71
CA ARG A 38 6.12 -1.07 29.51
C ARG A 38 6.02 -2.05 28.35
N PHE A 39 6.42 -3.30 28.57
CA PHE A 39 6.59 -4.31 27.53
C PHE A 39 5.31 -5.10 27.25
N GLY A 40 4.32 -5.07 28.16
CA GLY A 40 2.98 -5.62 27.96
C GLY A 40 1.98 -4.63 27.33
N ALA A 41 2.39 -3.39 27.06
CA ALA A 41 1.53 -2.43 26.37
C ALA A 41 1.35 -2.83 24.89
N ASP A 42 0.09 -2.86 24.47
CA ASP A 42 -0.35 -3.06 23.09
C ASP A 42 -1.50 -2.09 22.81
N THR A 43 -1.16 -0.87 22.37
CA THR A 43 -2.14 0.19 22.14
C THR A 43 -1.87 0.95 20.84
N PRO A 44 -2.79 0.93 19.86
CA PRO A 44 -2.65 1.73 18.65
C PRO A 44 -2.96 3.21 18.89
N VAL A 45 -2.42 4.08 18.04
CA VAL A 45 -2.93 5.45 17.93
C VAL A 45 -4.30 5.40 17.26
N VAL A 46 -5.32 5.95 17.94
CA VAL A 46 -6.71 5.92 17.49
C VAL A 46 -7.14 7.26 16.92
N TYR A 47 -7.88 7.21 15.82
CA TYR A 47 -8.44 8.38 15.14
C TYR A 47 -9.96 8.32 15.19
N LYS A 48 -10.59 9.49 15.44
CA LYS A 48 -12.06 9.61 15.50
C LYS A 48 -12.68 9.62 14.12
N ASP A 49 -12.12 10.38 13.19
CA ASP A 49 -12.59 10.47 11.81
C ASP A 49 -12.16 9.24 10.99
N ASP A 50 -13.04 8.77 10.09
CA ASP A 50 -12.79 7.56 9.30
C ASP A 50 -11.74 7.77 8.22
N VAL A 51 -11.64 8.96 7.63
CA VAL A 51 -10.60 9.28 6.64
C VAL A 51 -9.22 9.27 7.31
N ASP A 52 -9.11 9.89 8.48
CA ASP A 52 -7.88 9.87 9.28
C ASP A 52 -7.55 8.46 9.76
N HIS A 53 -8.54 7.68 10.19
CA HIS A 53 -8.33 6.28 10.57
C HIS A 53 -7.87 5.42 9.39
N PHE A 54 -8.45 5.61 8.20
CA PHE A 54 -7.98 4.94 6.99
C PHE A 54 -6.54 5.32 6.64
N LYS A 55 -6.20 6.61 6.72
CA LYS A 55 -4.85 7.10 6.36
C LYS A 55 -3.78 6.72 7.38
N TYR A 56 -4.11 6.70 8.68
CA TYR A 56 -3.11 6.67 9.76
C TYR A 56 -3.38 5.63 10.86
N GLY A 57 -4.52 4.95 10.82
CA GLY A 57 -4.92 3.96 11.82
C GLY A 57 -4.16 2.64 11.68
N SER A 58 -3.86 2.02 12.82
CA SER A 58 -3.27 0.69 12.87
C SER A 58 -4.27 -0.37 12.45
N LEU A 59 -3.79 -1.32 11.66
CA LEU A 59 -4.51 -2.54 11.30
C LEU A 59 -3.87 -3.79 11.96
N GLY A 60 -2.88 -3.57 12.84
CA GLY A 60 -2.12 -4.62 13.52
C GLY A 60 -0.87 -5.10 12.77
N SER A 61 -0.52 -4.49 11.63
CA SER A 61 0.69 -4.84 10.86
C SER A 61 2.00 -4.54 11.60
N GLU A 62 1.95 -3.64 12.59
CA GLU A 62 3.11 -3.27 13.41
C GLU A 62 3.63 -4.43 14.28
N HIS A 63 2.82 -5.45 14.55
CA HIS A 63 3.26 -6.60 15.34
C HIS A 63 4.34 -7.43 14.63
N GLU A 64 4.22 -7.65 13.32
CA GLU A 64 5.16 -8.48 12.55
C GLU A 64 6.26 -7.69 11.85
N PHE A 65 5.91 -6.50 11.35
CA PHE A 65 6.78 -5.68 10.50
C PHE A 65 7.07 -4.30 11.10
N GLY A 66 6.55 -3.98 12.28
CA GLY A 66 6.73 -2.69 12.93
C GLY A 66 8.19 -2.31 13.10
N VAL A 67 8.51 -1.10 12.64
CA VAL A 67 9.83 -0.51 12.84
C VAL A 67 9.74 0.49 13.99
N PRO A 68 10.65 0.46 14.99
CA PRO A 68 10.69 1.50 16.01
C PRO A 68 10.78 2.89 15.36
N TYR A 69 9.87 3.78 15.74
CA TYR A 69 9.69 5.10 15.11
C TYR A 69 11.00 5.88 14.93
N TRP A 70 11.88 5.86 15.93
CA TRP A 70 13.16 6.57 15.84
C TRP A 70 14.14 5.94 14.87
N ILE A 71 14.12 4.61 14.72
CA ILE A 71 14.92 3.94 13.69
C ILE A 71 14.34 4.30 12.33
N TRP A 72 13.02 4.21 12.14
CA TRP A 72 12.33 4.63 10.91
C TRP A 72 12.71 6.05 10.47
N ARG A 73 12.69 7.02 11.40
CA ARG A 73 13.10 8.42 11.15
C ARG A 73 14.58 8.55 10.78
N ALA A 74 15.45 7.71 11.34
CA ALA A 74 16.90 7.77 11.12
C ALA A 74 17.34 7.16 9.79
N LEU A 75 16.67 6.10 9.31
CA LEU A 75 17.04 5.38 8.09
C LEU A 75 17.16 6.31 6.85
N PRO A 76 16.16 7.12 6.46
CA PRO A 76 16.24 7.93 5.24
C PRO A 76 17.31 9.04 5.32
N GLU A 77 17.67 9.51 6.53
CA GLU A 77 18.77 10.47 6.68
C GLU A 77 20.15 9.79 6.66
N LEU A 78 20.30 8.62 7.31
CA LEU A 78 21.57 7.90 7.37
C LEU A 78 21.95 7.27 6.02
N PHE A 79 20.95 6.83 5.26
CA PHE A 79 21.09 6.14 3.97
C PHE A 79 20.54 6.99 2.82
N ALA A 80 20.69 8.31 2.89
CA ALA A 80 20.21 9.23 1.86
C ALA A 80 20.79 8.93 0.46
N ASP A 81 21.99 8.34 0.38
CA ASP A 81 22.62 7.87 -0.87
C ASP A 81 21.94 6.64 -1.50
N LYS A 82 21.03 5.98 -0.77
CA LYS A 82 20.23 4.85 -1.26
C LYS A 82 18.84 5.26 -1.73
N LEU A 83 18.46 6.52 -1.54
CA LEU A 83 17.19 7.06 -1.99
C LEU A 83 17.34 7.66 -3.41
N PRO A 84 16.28 7.62 -4.24
CA PRO A 84 16.31 8.25 -5.56
C PRO A 84 16.31 9.80 -5.48
N GLY A 85 16.02 10.36 -4.30
CA GLY A 85 16.05 11.79 -4.05
C GLY A 85 15.97 12.10 -2.56
N LYS A 86 15.54 13.33 -2.22
CA LYS A 86 15.48 13.78 -0.84
C LYS A 86 14.33 13.09 -0.08
N GLY A 87 14.67 12.41 1.02
CA GLY A 87 13.69 11.90 1.97
C GLY A 87 12.78 10.80 1.40
N LEU A 88 11.76 10.44 2.18
CA LEU A 88 10.80 9.41 1.80
C LEU A 88 9.84 9.90 0.71
N GLU A 89 9.68 11.22 0.55
CA GLU A 89 8.93 11.85 -0.54
C GLU A 89 9.49 11.46 -1.93
N SER A 90 10.80 11.17 -2.00
CA SER A 90 11.42 10.67 -3.23
C SER A 90 10.96 9.27 -3.65
N LEU A 91 10.44 8.49 -2.71
CA LEU A 91 9.79 7.19 -2.93
C LEU A 91 8.27 7.34 -3.10
N GLY A 92 7.75 8.57 -3.11
CA GLY A 92 6.34 8.86 -3.30
C GLY A 92 5.46 8.73 -2.06
N PHE A 93 6.04 8.71 -0.85
CA PHE A 93 5.25 8.86 0.37
C PHE A 93 4.55 10.23 0.40
N VAL A 94 3.27 10.24 0.79
CA VAL A 94 2.44 11.46 0.83
C VAL A 94 2.43 12.02 2.26
N PHE A 95 3.00 13.20 2.46
CA PHE A 95 2.99 13.89 3.76
C PHE A 95 1.96 15.00 3.78
N GLU A 96 0.98 14.90 4.68
CA GLU A 96 -0.01 15.96 4.91
C GLU A 96 0.47 16.95 5.98
N LYS A 97 0.09 18.22 5.82
CA LYS A 97 0.45 19.28 6.77
C LYS A 97 -0.06 18.94 8.17
N GLY A 98 0.85 18.99 9.15
CA GLY A 98 0.53 18.74 10.57
C GLY A 98 0.48 17.25 10.95
N LYS A 99 0.72 16.33 10.02
CA LYS A 99 0.83 14.89 10.31
C LYS A 99 2.31 14.51 10.46
N VAL A 100 2.59 13.63 11.42
CA VAL A 100 3.96 13.19 11.74
C VAL A 100 4.42 12.05 10.83
N LEU A 101 3.48 11.19 10.46
CA LEU A 101 3.68 10.07 9.55
C LEU A 101 3.03 10.39 8.20
N PRO A 102 3.56 9.84 7.09
CA PRO A 102 2.89 9.95 5.80
C PRO A 102 1.59 9.15 5.80
N ALA A 103 0.64 9.53 4.94
CA ALA A 103 -0.56 8.75 4.71
C ALA A 103 -0.16 7.34 4.23
N GLY A 104 -0.82 6.32 4.76
CA GLY A 104 -0.40 4.94 4.55
C GLY A 104 0.44 4.35 5.67
N MET A 105 0.72 5.11 6.74
CA MET A 105 1.47 4.62 7.89
C MET A 105 0.72 4.80 9.20
N SER A 106 0.84 3.80 10.06
CA SER A 106 0.23 3.78 11.38
C SER A 106 1.27 3.68 12.50
N GLN A 107 0.82 3.92 13.73
CA GLN A 107 1.65 3.83 14.93
C GLN A 107 0.96 3.02 16.01
N ARG A 108 1.74 2.16 16.67
CA ARG A 108 1.29 1.31 17.78
C ARG A 108 2.35 1.23 18.87
N ARG A 109 1.92 1.37 20.13
CA ARG A 109 2.74 1.07 21.29
C ARG A 109 2.76 -0.44 21.46
N TYR A 110 3.90 -1.08 21.19
CA TYR A 110 4.06 -2.53 21.30
C TYR A 110 5.49 -2.88 21.73
N LEU A 111 5.65 -3.91 22.57
CA LEU A 111 6.94 -4.35 23.13
C LEU A 111 7.77 -3.21 23.72
N GLY A 112 7.12 -2.22 24.34
CA GLY A 112 7.80 -1.08 24.95
C GLY A 112 8.28 0.00 23.99
N PHE A 113 7.93 -0.06 22.71
CA PHE A 113 8.30 0.91 21.69
C PHE A 113 7.09 1.46 20.95
N ASP A 114 7.25 2.65 20.37
CA ASP A 114 6.33 3.14 19.37
C ASP A 114 6.80 2.58 18.03
N LEU A 115 6.07 1.60 17.52
CA LEU A 115 6.32 0.95 16.24
C LEU A 115 5.47 1.62 15.17
N VAL A 116 6.04 1.76 13.98
CA VAL A 116 5.35 2.27 12.80
C VAL A 116 5.47 1.32 11.64
N TRP A 117 4.41 1.20 10.86
CA TRP A 117 4.41 0.40 9.63
C TRP A 117 3.32 0.84 8.67
N LEU A 118 3.25 0.18 7.52
CA LEU A 118 2.28 0.44 6.47
C LEU A 118 0.87 -0.04 6.84
N ASN A 119 -0.14 0.70 6.36
CA ASN A 119 -1.55 0.31 6.35
C ASN A 119 -2.13 0.46 4.92
N CYS A 120 -3.43 0.22 4.73
CA CYS A 120 -4.08 0.20 3.42
C CYS A 120 -3.87 1.48 2.59
N ALA A 121 -3.77 2.64 3.24
CA ALA A 121 -3.70 3.93 2.56
C ALA A 121 -2.40 4.12 1.76
N ILE A 122 -1.35 3.31 1.98
CA ILE A 122 -0.10 3.44 1.23
C ILE A 122 -0.29 3.13 -0.27
N CYS A 123 -1.18 2.20 -0.59
CA CYS A 123 -1.55 1.82 -1.96
C CYS A 123 -2.80 2.58 -2.44
N HIS A 124 -3.57 3.14 -1.51
CA HIS A 124 -4.91 3.67 -1.75
C HIS A 124 -5.07 5.13 -1.33
N THR A 125 -4.00 5.91 -1.39
CA THR A 125 -4.01 7.38 -1.22
C THR A 125 -3.06 8.00 -2.23
N GLY A 126 -3.55 8.95 -3.00
CA GLY A 126 -2.76 9.62 -4.03
C GLY A 126 -2.94 11.13 -3.99
N THR A 127 -2.22 11.82 -4.87
CA THR A 127 -2.24 13.28 -4.99
C THR A 127 -2.63 13.72 -6.39
N VAL A 128 -3.31 14.86 -6.44
CA VAL A 128 -3.61 15.57 -7.68
C VAL A 128 -3.27 17.04 -7.51
N ARG A 129 -2.53 17.58 -8.47
CA ARG A 129 -2.29 19.01 -8.67
C ARG A 129 -2.99 19.45 -9.95
N GLU A 130 -3.71 20.57 -9.88
CA GLU A 130 -4.32 21.18 -11.07
C GLU A 130 -3.27 21.71 -12.06
N SER A 131 -2.15 22.21 -11.54
CA SER A 131 -1.02 22.71 -12.30
C SER A 131 0.29 22.43 -11.56
N SER A 132 1.44 22.57 -12.22
CA SER A 132 2.76 22.43 -11.59
C SER A 132 3.03 23.39 -10.42
N GLN A 133 2.23 24.46 -10.31
CA GLN A 133 2.31 25.48 -9.26
C GLN A 133 1.31 25.26 -8.12
N SER A 134 0.29 24.41 -8.32
CA SER A 134 -0.74 24.14 -7.31
C SER A 134 -0.20 23.28 -6.19
N GLU A 135 -0.73 23.45 -4.97
CA GLU A 135 -0.48 22.51 -3.88
C GLU A 135 -1.16 21.15 -4.18
N PRO A 136 -0.54 20.01 -3.80
CA PRO A 136 -1.12 18.70 -4.01
C PRO A 136 -2.35 18.50 -3.12
N LYS A 137 -3.46 18.11 -3.74
CA LYS A 137 -4.65 17.66 -3.03
C LYS A 137 -4.61 16.15 -2.83
N VAL A 138 -4.72 15.71 -1.58
CA VAL A 138 -4.72 14.30 -1.20
C VAL A 138 -6.12 13.72 -1.30
N TYR A 139 -6.26 12.57 -1.94
CA TYR A 139 -7.52 11.83 -2.04
C TYR A 139 -7.37 10.44 -1.43
N ALA A 140 -8.29 10.08 -0.54
CA ALA A 140 -8.35 8.74 0.05
C ALA A 140 -9.11 7.77 -0.86
N ALA A 141 -8.76 6.49 -0.78
CA ALA A 141 -9.31 5.37 -1.54
C ALA A 141 -9.11 5.44 -3.08
N MET A 142 -8.31 6.38 -3.58
CA MET A 142 -7.81 6.38 -4.97
C MET A 142 -6.57 5.50 -5.12
N PRO A 143 -6.24 5.00 -6.31
CA PRO A 143 -4.92 4.42 -6.59
C PRO A 143 -3.80 5.38 -6.19
N ALA A 144 -2.84 4.94 -5.38
CA ALA A 144 -1.67 5.75 -5.06
C ALA A 144 -0.81 5.95 -6.32
N ASN A 145 -0.89 7.11 -6.97
CA ASN A 145 -0.23 7.39 -8.24
C ASN A 145 1.26 7.76 -8.11
N THR A 146 1.73 8.06 -6.90
CA THR A 146 3.10 8.54 -6.65
C THR A 146 3.97 7.55 -5.90
N PHE A 147 3.41 6.68 -5.07
CA PHE A 147 4.16 5.74 -4.24
C PHE A 147 4.84 4.64 -5.08
N ASP A 148 6.15 4.48 -4.91
CA ASP A 148 6.94 3.45 -5.57
C ASP A 148 7.32 2.34 -4.58
N PHE A 149 6.49 1.29 -4.53
CA PHE A 149 6.65 0.16 -3.62
C PHE A 149 7.98 -0.59 -3.87
N ARG A 150 8.37 -0.71 -5.15
CA ARG A 150 9.60 -1.39 -5.58
C ARG A 150 10.83 -0.62 -5.10
N ALA A 151 10.85 0.69 -5.32
CA ALA A 151 11.93 1.55 -4.86
C ALA A 151 12.03 1.57 -3.33
N PHE A 152 10.89 1.59 -2.62
CA PHE A 152 10.89 1.51 -1.15
C PHE A 152 11.48 0.20 -0.63
N THR A 153 11.10 -0.93 -1.22
CA THR A 153 11.63 -2.25 -0.84
C THR A 153 13.13 -2.32 -1.11
N ARG A 154 13.59 -1.84 -2.27
CA ARG A 154 15.02 -1.72 -2.59
C ARG A 154 15.78 -0.84 -1.60
N PHE A 155 15.20 0.30 -1.20
CA PHE A 155 15.81 1.16 -0.20
C PHE A 155 16.02 0.42 1.14
N LEU A 156 15.00 -0.28 1.63
CA LEU A 156 15.12 -1.04 2.87
C LEU A 156 16.20 -2.14 2.79
N PHE A 157 16.25 -2.87 1.69
CA PHE A 157 17.27 -3.91 1.48
C PHE A 157 18.67 -3.34 1.38
N ALA A 158 18.86 -2.29 0.56
CA ALA A 158 20.14 -1.60 0.42
C ALA A 158 20.61 -1.00 1.74
N ALA A 159 19.70 -0.48 2.57
CA ALA A 159 20.03 -0.01 3.92
C ALA A 159 20.49 -1.18 4.81
N GLY A 160 19.77 -2.31 4.82
CA GLY A 160 20.12 -3.49 5.63
C GLY A 160 21.47 -4.13 5.25
N GLU A 161 21.84 -4.07 3.97
CA GLU A 161 23.13 -4.57 3.45
C GLU A 161 24.29 -3.62 3.76
N ASP A 162 24.03 -2.33 3.94
CA ASP A 162 25.06 -1.31 4.11
C ASP A 162 25.81 -1.47 5.44
N ARG A 163 27.14 -1.28 5.39
CA ARG A 163 28.03 -1.35 6.56
C ARG A 163 27.69 -0.35 7.67
N ARG A 164 26.95 0.73 7.37
CA ARG A 164 26.47 1.72 8.35
C ARG A 164 25.24 1.24 9.11
N PHE A 165 24.61 0.12 8.75
CA PHE A 165 23.51 -0.46 9.52
C PHE A 165 24.03 -1.12 10.80
N THR A 166 24.47 -0.27 11.74
CA THR A 166 25.04 -0.67 13.02
C THR A 166 24.35 0.10 14.14
N PRO A 167 24.31 -0.46 15.36
CA PRO A 167 23.71 0.25 16.47
C PRO A 167 24.39 1.58 16.77
N ARG A 168 25.72 1.66 16.56
CA ARG A 168 26.49 2.89 16.74
C ARG A 168 26.00 4.00 15.81
N ASP A 169 25.88 3.71 14.51
CA ASP A 169 25.63 4.73 13.50
C ASP A 169 24.15 5.16 13.49
N ILE A 170 23.23 4.21 13.67
CA ILE A 170 21.80 4.50 13.79
C ILE A 170 21.50 5.29 15.08
N LEU A 171 22.03 4.88 16.25
CA LEU A 171 21.83 5.66 17.49
C LEU A 171 22.44 7.06 17.41
N ARG A 172 23.58 7.20 16.72
CA ARG A 172 24.16 8.53 16.45
C ARG A 172 23.20 9.38 15.63
N GLN A 173 22.65 8.83 14.54
CA GLN A 173 21.71 9.57 13.69
C GLN A 173 20.43 9.94 14.45
N ILE A 174 19.89 9.04 15.28
CA ILE A 174 18.75 9.34 16.15
C ILE A 174 19.05 10.53 17.07
N ASN A 175 20.23 10.56 17.70
CA ASN A 175 20.61 11.68 18.57
C ASN A 175 20.77 12.99 17.79
N VAL A 176 21.29 12.94 16.56
CA VAL A 176 21.36 14.13 15.68
C VAL A 176 19.97 14.69 15.40
N ILE A 177 19.02 13.84 14.99
CA ILE A 177 17.64 14.23 14.71
C ILE A 177 16.97 14.80 15.96
N ARG A 178 17.07 14.11 17.09
CA ARG A 178 16.43 14.53 18.35
C ARG A 178 16.96 15.86 18.85
N ARG A 179 18.28 16.09 18.80
CA ARG A 179 18.88 17.38 19.17
C ARG A 179 18.45 18.51 18.24
N ARG A 180 18.39 18.25 16.93
CA ARG A 180 17.88 19.20 15.92
C ARG A 180 16.43 19.61 16.21
N GLU A 181 15.63 18.69 16.77
CA GLU A 181 14.23 18.93 17.16
C GLU A 181 14.05 19.40 18.61
N GLY A 182 15.13 19.69 19.34
CA GLY A 182 15.06 20.13 20.74
C GLY A 182 14.56 19.06 21.73
N LEU A 183 14.61 17.78 21.33
CA LEU A 183 14.20 16.64 22.14
C LEU A 183 15.37 16.10 22.99
N ARG A 184 15.06 15.61 24.19
CA ARG A 184 16.03 14.93 25.06
C ARG A 184 16.55 13.65 24.40
N ASP A 185 17.71 13.14 24.81
CA ASP A 185 18.18 11.82 24.38
C ASP A 185 17.16 10.71 24.70
N LEU A 186 17.23 9.59 23.98
CA LEU A 186 16.42 8.41 24.27
C LEU A 186 16.64 7.93 25.72
N ALA A 187 15.59 7.38 26.32
CA ALA A 187 15.67 6.76 27.64
C ALA A 187 16.78 5.69 27.66
N LEU A 188 17.42 5.50 28.82
CA LEU A 188 18.55 4.56 28.92
C LEU A 188 18.15 3.15 28.46
N ILE A 189 16.98 2.68 28.86
CA ILE A 189 16.45 1.37 28.45
C ILE A 189 16.35 1.25 26.92
N ASP A 190 15.87 2.29 26.23
CA ASP A 190 15.70 2.28 24.77
C ASP A 190 17.06 2.24 24.07
N ARG A 191 18.01 3.03 24.57
CA ARG A 191 19.39 3.01 24.08
C ARG A 191 20.02 1.63 24.25
N LEU A 192 19.80 0.96 25.38
CA LEU A 192 20.34 -0.38 25.62
C LEU A 192 19.68 -1.42 24.70
N VAL A 193 18.35 -1.44 24.60
CA VAL A 193 17.64 -2.39 23.72
C VAL A 193 18.03 -2.18 22.25
N PHE A 194 18.07 -0.93 21.78
CA PHE A 194 18.52 -0.63 20.41
C PHE A 194 19.97 -1.02 20.19
N ARG A 195 20.85 -0.75 21.17
CA ARG A 195 22.29 -1.03 21.05
C ARG A 195 22.61 -2.51 20.98
N PHE A 196 21.92 -3.33 21.77
CA PHE A 196 22.29 -4.73 21.97
C PHE A 196 21.37 -5.72 21.28
N TYR A 197 20.17 -5.32 20.85
CA TYR A 197 19.20 -6.25 20.28
C TYR A 197 18.47 -5.71 19.04
N ALA A 198 17.65 -4.67 19.18
CA ALA A 198 16.64 -4.33 18.16
C ALA A 198 17.24 -4.04 16.78
N ILE A 199 18.37 -3.32 16.71
CA ILE A 199 19.00 -2.97 15.44
C ILE A 199 19.61 -4.20 14.75
N TYR A 200 20.20 -5.13 15.51
CA TYR A 200 20.71 -6.37 14.93
C TYR A 200 19.58 -7.25 14.41
N TYR A 201 18.54 -7.45 15.22
CA TYR A 201 17.36 -8.22 14.84
C TYR A 201 16.67 -7.66 13.60
N MET A 202 16.51 -6.33 13.52
CA MET A 202 15.96 -5.68 12.33
C MET A 202 16.82 -5.92 11.09
N ARG A 203 18.14 -5.81 11.21
CA ARG A 203 19.04 -6.05 10.08
C ARG A 203 18.91 -7.47 9.56
N GLU A 204 18.90 -8.45 10.47
CA GLU A 204 18.73 -9.86 10.13
C GLU A 204 17.40 -10.11 9.41
N ARG A 205 16.28 -9.58 9.95
CA ARG A 205 14.96 -9.69 9.31
C ARG A 205 14.92 -9.08 7.91
N LEU A 206 15.55 -7.92 7.70
CA LEU A 206 15.65 -7.30 6.37
C LEU A 206 16.43 -8.18 5.39
N LEU A 207 17.58 -8.73 5.82
CA LEU A 207 18.41 -9.59 4.98
C LEU A 207 17.70 -10.90 4.63
N THR A 208 17.02 -11.53 5.61
CA THR A 208 16.21 -12.74 5.36
C THR A 208 15.07 -12.46 4.38
N LEU A 209 14.37 -11.33 4.53
CA LEU A 209 13.30 -10.95 3.60
C LEU A 209 13.84 -10.70 2.18
N ARG A 210 14.98 -10.02 2.07
CA ARG A 210 15.70 -9.79 0.81
C ARG A 210 16.06 -11.11 0.12
N ASP A 211 16.59 -12.08 0.87
CA ASP A 211 16.93 -13.40 0.32
C ASP A 211 15.69 -14.14 -0.18
N ARG A 212 14.60 -14.10 0.59
CA ARG A 212 13.34 -14.75 0.24
C ARG A 212 12.69 -14.14 -1.01
N LEU A 213 12.85 -12.85 -1.22
CA LEU A 213 12.28 -12.11 -2.36
C LEU A 213 13.27 -11.89 -3.50
N ASN A 214 14.47 -12.49 -3.45
CA ASN A 214 15.53 -12.20 -4.42
C ASN A 214 15.11 -12.50 -5.87
N PHE A 215 14.25 -13.50 -6.09
CA PHE A 215 13.75 -13.85 -7.43
C PHE A 215 12.88 -12.76 -8.09
N ILE A 216 12.30 -11.84 -7.31
CA ILE A 216 11.52 -10.70 -7.80
C ILE A 216 12.44 -9.65 -8.46
N GLN A 217 13.74 -9.65 -8.13
CA GLN A 217 14.70 -8.72 -8.72
C GLN A 217 14.88 -8.93 -10.23
N GLU A 218 14.54 -10.10 -10.75
CA GLU A 218 14.59 -10.42 -12.18
C GLU A 218 13.42 -9.83 -12.98
N GLU A 219 12.39 -9.32 -12.30
CA GLU A 219 11.25 -8.67 -12.95
C GLU A 219 11.57 -7.25 -13.44
N PRO A 220 10.88 -6.79 -14.50
CA PRO A 220 10.77 -5.38 -14.86
C PRO A 220 10.51 -4.46 -13.66
N GLU A 221 11.08 -3.25 -13.69
CA GLU A 221 10.82 -2.30 -12.62
C GLU A 221 9.35 -1.87 -12.62
N TRP A 222 8.73 -1.91 -11.45
CA TRP A 222 7.31 -1.59 -11.30
C TRP A 222 7.06 -0.08 -11.38
N GLY A 223 7.91 0.75 -10.83
CA GLY A 223 7.69 2.20 -10.77
C GLY A 223 6.44 2.60 -9.94
N PRO A 224 6.11 3.91 -9.91
CA PRO A 224 5.05 4.47 -9.08
C PRO A 224 3.66 3.93 -9.41
N GLY A 225 2.90 3.59 -8.36
CA GLY A 225 1.50 3.17 -8.43
C GLY A 225 1.25 1.72 -8.82
N ARG A 226 2.30 0.89 -8.82
CA ARG A 226 2.21 -0.53 -9.15
C ARG A 226 2.82 -1.42 -8.07
N VAL A 227 2.38 -2.67 -8.07
CA VAL A 227 2.87 -3.72 -7.18
C VAL A 227 2.82 -5.09 -7.83
N ASP A 228 3.76 -5.99 -7.52
CA ASP A 228 3.56 -7.41 -7.76
C ASP A 228 2.68 -8.00 -6.65
N THR A 229 1.51 -8.49 -7.05
CA THR A 229 0.52 -8.98 -6.09
C THR A 229 0.77 -10.42 -5.62
N PHE A 230 1.47 -11.25 -6.40
CA PHE A 230 1.46 -12.70 -6.21
C PHE A 230 2.82 -13.30 -5.89
N ASN A 231 3.92 -12.70 -6.34
CA ASN A 231 5.24 -13.21 -5.99
C ASN A 231 5.56 -13.10 -4.50
N PRO A 232 5.19 -12.02 -3.78
CA PRO A 232 5.27 -12.03 -2.32
C PRO A 232 4.45 -13.17 -1.67
N LEU A 233 3.31 -13.53 -2.27
CA LEU A 233 2.47 -14.63 -1.80
C LEU A 233 3.10 -16.01 -2.08
N LYS A 234 3.70 -16.20 -3.27
CA LYS A 234 4.48 -17.40 -3.61
C LYS A 234 5.67 -17.57 -2.67
N ALA A 235 6.36 -16.48 -2.37
CA ALA A 235 7.43 -16.45 -1.38
C ALA A 235 6.90 -16.86 0.00
N TYR A 236 5.76 -16.32 0.44
CA TYR A 236 5.09 -16.68 1.69
C TYR A 236 4.80 -18.19 1.79
N PHE A 237 4.40 -18.82 0.68
CA PHE A 237 4.16 -20.26 0.59
C PHE A 237 5.40 -21.11 0.25
N ASN A 238 6.60 -20.52 0.20
CA ASN A 238 7.85 -21.21 -0.12
C ASN A 238 7.82 -21.93 -1.48
N PHE A 239 7.17 -21.33 -2.48
CA PHE A 239 7.24 -21.84 -3.84
C PHE A 239 8.69 -21.80 -4.33
N PRO A 240 9.22 -22.87 -4.94
CA PRO A 240 10.57 -22.91 -5.49
C PRO A 240 10.67 -22.01 -6.74
N PRO A 241 11.36 -20.85 -6.70
CA PRO A 241 11.36 -19.90 -7.81
C PRO A 241 11.93 -20.49 -9.11
N GLU A 242 12.88 -21.42 -9.00
CA GLU A 242 13.49 -22.13 -10.12
C GLU A 242 12.49 -23.00 -10.91
N LYS A 243 11.36 -23.36 -10.31
CA LYS A 243 10.28 -24.11 -10.97
C LYS A 243 9.20 -23.21 -11.57
N LEU A 244 9.19 -21.91 -11.26
CA LEU A 244 8.26 -20.96 -11.86
C LEU A 244 8.66 -20.71 -13.32
N SER A 245 7.70 -20.89 -14.22
CA SER A 245 7.85 -20.49 -15.63
C SER A 245 8.05 -18.98 -15.75
N LYS A 246 8.57 -18.52 -16.89
CA LYS A 246 8.78 -17.08 -17.12
C LYS A 246 7.47 -16.28 -17.04
N GLN A 247 6.38 -16.85 -17.56
CA GLN A 247 5.05 -16.23 -17.55
C GLN A 247 4.49 -16.09 -16.13
N GLU A 248 4.83 -17.02 -15.24
CA GLU A 248 4.38 -16.98 -13.85
C GLU A 248 5.16 -15.98 -12.99
N ARG A 249 6.27 -15.43 -13.47
CA ARG A 249 7.13 -14.55 -12.67
C ARG A 249 6.75 -13.08 -12.73
N VAL A 250 5.84 -12.67 -13.60
CA VAL A 250 5.47 -11.25 -13.73
C VAL A 250 4.04 -11.04 -13.27
N GLY A 251 3.85 -10.55 -12.05
CA GLY A 251 2.54 -10.31 -11.44
C GLY A 251 2.14 -8.84 -11.30
N THR A 252 2.95 -7.93 -11.85
CA THR A 252 2.83 -6.47 -11.65
C THR A 252 1.49 -5.92 -12.15
N THR A 253 0.87 -5.05 -11.36
CA THR A 253 -0.40 -4.40 -11.67
C THR A 253 -0.49 -3.04 -10.99
N ASP A 254 -1.35 -2.18 -11.52
CA ASP A 254 -1.73 -0.91 -10.93
C ASP A 254 -2.56 -1.10 -9.66
N PHE A 255 -2.43 -0.17 -8.71
CA PHE A 255 -3.31 -0.15 -7.55
C PHE A 255 -4.76 0.14 -7.99
N PRO A 256 -5.76 -0.62 -7.52
CA PRO A 256 -7.16 -0.31 -7.83
C PRO A 256 -7.70 0.81 -6.94
N SER A 257 -8.77 1.48 -7.38
CA SER A 257 -9.60 2.27 -6.46
C SER A 257 -10.44 1.36 -5.58
N ILE A 258 -10.85 1.86 -4.41
CA ILE A 258 -11.60 1.06 -3.42
C ILE A 258 -12.87 1.76 -2.90
N TRP A 259 -13.46 2.66 -3.69
CA TRP A 259 -14.77 3.27 -3.42
C TRP A 259 -15.94 2.32 -3.70
N ASN A 260 -17.11 2.62 -3.12
CA ASN A 260 -18.39 1.95 -3.43
C ASN A 260 -18.34 0.41 -3.33
N GLN A 261 -17.70 -0.13 -2.29
CA GLN A 261 -17.47 -1.56 -2.20
C GLN A 261 -18.78 -2.35 -1.96
N GLY A 262 -19.79 -1.72 -1.37
CA GLY A 262 -21.10 -2.33 -1.08
C GLY A 262 -21.81 -2.81 -2.35
N GLN A 263 -21.87 -1.98 -3.40
CA GLN A 263 -22.50 -2.38 -4.66
C GLN A 263 -21.81 -3.57 -5.33
N ARG A 264 -20.47 -3.64 -5.22
CA ARG A 264 -19.68 -4.76 -5.78
C ARG A 264 -20.06 -6.09 -5.15
N GLU A 265 -20.31 -6.08 -3.83
CA GLU A 265 -20.80 -7.25 -3.10
C GLU A 265 -22.28 -7.55 -3.42
N THR A 266 -23.16 -6.55 -3.37
CA THR A 266 -24.59 -6.73 -3.66
C THR A 266 -24.83 -7.30 -5.06
N LEU A 267 -24.03 -6.87 -6.05
CA LEU A 267 -24.09 -7.35 -7.42
C LEU A 267 -23.25 -8.61 -7.67
N LYS A 268 -22.65 -9.20 -6.61
CA LYS A 268 -21.87 -10.45 -6.66
C LYS A 268 -20.77 -10.44 -7.73
N MET A 269 -20.05 -9.32 -7.80
CA MET A 269 -18.99 -9.13 -8.78
C MET A 269 -17.79 -10.04 -8.50
N ASN A 270 -17.07 -10.41 -9.55
CA ASN A 270 -15.74 -10.98 -9.41
C ASN A 270 -14.76 -9.85 -9.07
N LEU A 271 -14.06 -10.01 -7.96
CA LEU A 271 -13.16 -9.05 -7.35
C LEU A 271 -11.71 -9.35 -7.71
N HIS A 272 -10.84 -8.36 -7.46
CA HIS A 272 -9.52 -8.24 -8.06
C HIS A 272 -9.57 -8.07 -9.58
N TRP A 273 -8.45 -7.60 -10.12
CA TRP A 273 -8.33 -7.34 -11.54
C TRP A 273 -8.60 -8.57 -12.43
N ASP A 274 -8.29 -9.77 -11.93
CA ASP A 274 -8.47 -11.08 -12.56
C ASP A 274 -9.78 -11.77 -12.18
N GLY A 275 -10.60 -11.18 -11.32
CA GLY A 275 -11.88 -11.78 -10.93
C GLY A 275 -11.72 -13.07 -10.12
N ASN A 276 -10.60 -13.22 -9.42
CA ASN A 276 -10.19 -14.46 -8.77
C ASN A 276 -10.86 -14.73 -7.43
N ASN A 277 -11.68 -13.80 -6.92
CA ASN A 277 -12.44 -13.96 -5.68
C ASN A 277 -13.82 -13.30 -5.81
N VAL A 278 -14.82 -13.73 -5.05
CA VAL A 278 -16.19 -13.15 -5.04
C VAL A 278 -16.64 -12.69 -3.64
N SER A 279 -15.86 -12.97 -2.61
CA SER A 279 -16.06 -12.52 -1.24
C SER A 279 -15.29 -11.22 -0.99
N LEU A 280 -16.03 -10.14 -0.68
CA LEU A 280 -15.42 -8.86 -0.34
C LEU A 280 -14.57 -8.96 0.93
N GLU A 281 -15.02 -9.75 1.90
CA GLU A 281 -14.34 -9.98 3.16
C GLU A 281 -13.00 -10.70 2.97
N GLU A 282 -12.98 -11.83 2.25
CA GLU A 282 -11.75 -12.55 1.94
C GLU A 282 -10.78 -11.69 1.13
N ARG A 283 -11.30 -10.96 0.14
CA ARG A 283 -10.49 -10.05 -0.66
C ARG A 283 -9.85 -8.97 0.22
N ASN A 284 -10.62 -8.36 1.13
CA ASN A 284 -10.10 -7.32 2.01
C ASN A 284 -9.03 -7.86 2.97
N ARG A 285 -9.26 -9.03 3.59
CA ARG A 285 -8.23 -9.69 4.42
C ARG A 285 -6.97 -10.01 3.62
N SER A 286 -7.12 -10.55 2.41
CA SER A 286 -5.97 -10.88 1.56
C SER A 286 -5.19 -9.64 1.13
N ALA A 287 -5.87 -8.54 0.80
CA ALA A 287 -5.22 -7.28 0.46
C ALA A 287 -4.48 -6.68 1.67
N ALA A 288 -5.09 -6.77 2.86
CA ALA A 288 -4.48 -6.37 4.13
C ALA A 288 -3.16 -7.13 4.43
N MET A 289 -3.02 -8.39 4.01
CA MET A 289 -1.75 -9.10 4.15
C MET A 289 -0.60 -8.42 3.40
N GLY A 290 -0.89 -7.73 2.29
CA GLY A 290 0.09 -6.95 1.53
C GLY A 290 0.70 -5.80 2.32
N THR A 291 0.05 -5.34 3.39
CA THR A 291 0.58 -4.31 4.30
C THR A 291 1.29 -4.91 5.53
N GLY A 292 1.49 -6.23 5.56
CA GLY A 292 2.18 -6.94 6.64
C GLY A 292 1.25 -7.54 7.71
N ILE A 293 -0.05 -7.61 7.46
CA ILE A 293 -0.99 -8.26 8.38
C ILE A 293 -0.88 -9.78 8.23
N THR A 294 -0.90 -10.49 9.35
CA THR A 294 -0.98 -11.95 9.40
C THR A 294 -2.24 -12.39 10.14
N PRO A 295 -2.67 -13.66 9.98
CA PRO A 295 -3.83 -14.16 10.72
C PRO A 295 -3.82 -13.90 12.23
N PRO A 296 -2.70 -14.04 12.97
CA PRO A 296 -2.69 -13.72 14.41
C PRO A 296 -2.68 -12.23 14.73
N THR A 297 -2.27 -11.36 13.81
CA THR A 297 -1.96 -9.95 14.13
C THR A 297 -2.97 -8.94 13.61
N GLY A 298 -3.83 -9.32 12.67
CA GLY A 298 -4.86 -8.43 12.13
C GLY A 298 -5.83 -7.92 13.19
N ASP A 299 -5.97 -6.60 13.28
CA ASP A 299 -6.94 -5.93 14.15
C ASP A 299 -8.33 -6.00 13.52
N ARG A 300 -9.13 -7.01 13.89
CA ARG A 300 -10.47 -7.28 13.31
C ARG A 300 -11.40 -6.07 13.43
N PRO A 301 -11.54 -5.41 14.60
CA PRO A 301 -12.36 -4.19 14.71
C PRO A 301 -11.91 -3.08 13.75
N SER A 302 -10.61 -2.83 13.64
CA SER A 302 -10.06 -1.80 12.75
C SER A 302 -10.30 -2.14 11.27
N LEU A 303 -10.02 -3.38 10.87
CA LEU A 303 -10.30 -3.89 9.51
C LEU A 303 -11.78 -3.79 9.16
N LYS A 304 -12.67 -4.15 10.10
CA LYS A 304 -14.11 -4.02 9.91
C LYS A 304 -14.54 -2.57 9.75
N ARG A 305 -14.01 -1.66 10.58
CA ARG A 305 -14.31 -0.22 10.47
C ARG A 305 -13.95 0.34 9.10
N VAL A 306 -12.74 0.04 8.61
CA VAL A 306 -12.32 0.45 7.27
C VAL A 306 -13.20 -0.18 6.20
N ALA A 307 -13.51 -1.49 6.31
CA ALA A 307 -14.37 -2.17 5.36
C ALA A 307 -15.77 -1.55 5.29
N ASP A 308 -16.40 -1.30 6.45
CA ASP A 308 -17.72 -0.67 6.58
C ASP A 308 -17.73 0.73 5.95
N TRP A 309 -16.73 1.55 6.25
CA TRP A 309 -16.61 2.90 5.67
C TRP A 309 -16.50 2.85 4.13
N LEU A 310 -15.70 1.93 3.59
CA LEU A 310 -15.52 1.78 2.14
C LEU A 310 -16.77 1.22 1.42
N ARG A 311 -17.74 0.64 2.15
CA ARG A 311 -18.97 0.12 1.52
C ARG A 311 -19.72 1.22 0.80
N ASP A 312 -19.87 2.37 1.47
CA ASP A 312 -20.71 3.49 1.04
C ASP A 312 -19.91 4.74 0.67
N LEU A 313 -18.57 4.69 0.77
CA LEU A 313 -17.70 5.78 0.36
C LEU A 313 -17.79 5.98 -1.16
N ALA A 314 -18.49 7.03 -1.57
CA ALA A 314 -18.55 7.45 -2.97
C ALA A 314 -17.20 8.00 -3.46
N ALA A 315 -16.93 7.81 -4.75
CA ALA A 315 -15.79 8.42 -5.39
C ALA A 315 -15.93 9.96 -5.41
N PRO A 316 -14.82 10.71 -5.23
CA PRO A 316 -14.83 12.16 -5.33
C PRO A 316 -15.28 12.63 -6.73
N PRO A 317 -16.17 13.64 -6.83
CA PRO A 317 -16.58 14.16 -8.12
C PRO A 317 -15.40 14.85 -8.81
N TYR A 318 -15.43 14.87 -10.15
CA TYR A 318 -14.49 15.63 -10.96
C TYR A 318 -14.56 17.12 -10.61
N PRO A 319 -13.46 17.74 -10.15
CA PRO A 319 -13.51 19.10 -9.59
C PRO A 319 -13.42 20.20 -10.64
N PHE A 320 -13.11 19.86 -11.90
CA PHE A 320 -12.89 20.83 -12.97
C PHE A 320 -14.14 21.02 -13.84
N LYS A 321 -14.08 21.96 -14.79
CA LYS A 321 -15.20 22.29 -15.67
C LYS A 321 -15.58 21.10 -16.56
N ILE A 322 -16.89 20.84 -16.64
CA ILE A 322 -17.49 19.89 -17.57
C ILE A 322 -18.33 20.68 -18.58
N ASP A 323 -18.10 20.44 -19.87
CA ASP A 323 -18.97 20.88 -20.94
C ASP A 323 -20.21 19.98 -20.99
N LYS A 324 -21.34 20.51 -20.52
CA LYS A 324 -22.58 19.74 -20.38
C LYS A 324 -23.20 19.34 -21.71
N ASP A 325 -23.04 20.18 -22.75
CA ASP A 325 -23.64 19.91 -24.06
C ASP A 325 -22.86 18.81 -24.78
N LEU A 326 -21.53 18.84 -24.66
CA LEU A 326 -20.67 17.79 -25.18
C LEU A 326 -20.81 16.48 -24.39
N ALA A 327 -20.92 16.55 -23.06
CA ALA A 327 -21.21 15.37 -22.22
C ALA A 327 -22.57 14.73 -22.58
N ALA A 328 -23.60 15.53 -22.88
CA ALA A 328 -24.89 15.03 -23.32
C ALA A 328 -24.81 14.26 -24.65
N GLN A 329 -23.89 14.66 -25.55
CA GLN A 329 -23.60 13.91 -26.79
C GLN A 329 -22.85 12.60 -26.52
N GLY A 330 -22.01 12.54 -25.48
CA GLY A 330 -21.28 11.34 -25.09
C GLY A 330 -22.14 10.28 -24.39
N ALA A 331 -23.19 10.69 -23.67
CA ALA A 331 -24.07 9.79 -22.94
C ALA A 331 -24.66 8.62 -23.77
N PRO A 332 -25.27 8.84 -24.97
CA PRO A 332 -25.77 7.75 -25.80
C PRO A 332 -24.64 6.85 -26.35
N ILE A 333 -23.43 7.39 -26.54
CA ILE A 333 -22.26 6.61 -26.97
C ILE A 333 -21.86 5.66 -25.84
N TYR A 334 -21.72 6.16 -24.61
CA TYR A 334 -21.42 5.33 -23.44
C TYR A 334 -22.45 4.21 -23.27
N LYS A 335 -23.74 4.54 -23.38
CA LYS A 335 -24.83 3.56 -23.26
C LYS A 335 -24.69 2.43 -24.27
N LYS A 336 -24.25 2.74 -25.50
CA LYS A 336 -24.11 1.77 -26.59
C LYS A 336 -22.86 0.91 -26.50
N TYR A 337 -21.72 1.48 -26.08
CA TYR A 337 -20.42 0.80 -26.16
C TYR A 337 -19.86 0.32 -24.81
N CYS A 338 -20.28 0.93 -23.70
CA CYS A 338 -19.59 0.77 -22.42
C CYS A 338 -20.49 0.18 -21.33
N ALA A 339 -21.76 0.60 -21.28
CA ALA A 339 -22.62 0.38 -20.13
C ALA A 339 -22.86 -1.10 -19.78
N GLU A 340 -22.91 -1.98 -20.79
CA GLU A 340 -23.10 -3.42 -20.57
C GLU A 340 -21.94 -4.04 -19.77
N CYS A 341 -20.70 -3.58 -19.99
CA CYS A 341 -19.52 -4.09 -19.29
C CYS A 341 -19.21 -3.31 -18.01
N HIS A 342 -19.42 -2.00 -18.01
CA HIS A 342 -18.90 -1.11 -16.96
C HIS A 342 -19.96 -0.59 -15.97
N GLY A 343 -21.23 -0.91 -16.17
CA GLY A 343 -22.34 -0.37 -15.37
C GLY A 343 -23.00 0.84 -16.04
N ALA A 344 -24.13 1.27 -15.50
CA ALA A 344 -25.03 2.21 -16.18
C ALA A 344 -24.47 3.64 -16.28
N ASP A 345 -23.86 4.20 -15.22
CA ASP A 345 -23.51 5.64 -15.19
C ASP A 345 -22.46 6.06 -14.13
N GLY A 346 -21.48 5.21 -13.82
CA GLY A 346 -20.44 5.53 -12.83
C GLY A 346 -20.91 5.51 -11.37
N LYS A 347 -22.23 5.53 -11.14
CA LYS A 347 -22.85 5.39 -9.81
C LYS A 347 -23.64 4.10 -9.69
N ASP A 348 -24.40 3.73 -10.73
CA ASP A 348 -25.10 2.45 -10.79
C ASP A 348 -24.23 1.43 -11.53
N PHE A 349 -23.83 0.38 -10.80
CA PHE A 349 -22.92 -0.64 -11.32
C PHE A 349 -23.61 -1.76 -12.09
N ARG A 350 -24.93 -1.66 -12.33
CA ARG A 350 -25.68 -2.66 -13.09
C ARG A 350 -25.32 -2.60 -14.58
N GLY A 351 -24.86 -3.73 -15.09
CA GLY A 351 -24.61 -4.02 -16.49
C GLY A 351 -24.53 -5.53 -16.67
N GLU A 352 -24.87 -6.04 -17.86
CA GLU A 352 -24.93 -7.49 -18.12
C GLU A 352 -23.60 -8.20 -17.80
N TYR A 353 -22.48 -7.55 -18.07
CA TYR A 353 -21.13 -8.07 -17.90
C TYR A 353 -20.34 -7.35 -16.79
N ALA A 354 -20.97 -6.47 -16.02
CA ALA A 354 -20.33 -5.76 -14.91
C ALA A 354 -19.83 -6.73 -13.84
N GLY A 355 -18.54 -6.61 -13.48
CA GLY A 355 -17.88 -7.52 -12.55
C GLY A 355 -17.68 -8.95 -13.08
N LYS A 356 -18.01 -9.25 -14.34
CA LYS A 356 -17.73 -10.56 -14.96
C LYS A 356 -16.36 -10.57 -15.61
N VAL A 357 -15.76 -11.75 -15.67
CA VAL A 357 -14.45 -11.97 -16.30
C VAL A 357 -14.63 -12.05 -17.81
N VAL A 358 -13.95 -11.17 -18.55
CA VAL A 358 -13.80 -11.23 -20.01
C VAL A 358 -12.60 -12.11 -20.34
N PRO A 359 -12.74 -13.15 -21.18
CA PRO A 359 -11.64 -14.02 -21.58
C PRO A 359 -10.42 -13.25 -22.10
N ILE A 360 -9.21 -13.72 -21.79
CA ILE A 360 -7.97 -13.02 -22.17
C ILE A 360 -7.85 -12.80 -23.68
N ASP A 361 -8.28 -13.76 -24.50
CA ASP A 361 -8.23 -13.69 -25.96
C ASP A 361 -9.25 -12.71 -26.54
N GLU A 362 -10.30 -12.37 -25.78
CA GLU A 362 -11.32 -11.39 -26.17
C GLU A 362 -10.92 -9.97 -25.76
N ILE A 363 -10.43 -9.79 -24.53
CA ILE A 363 -10.00 -8.47 -24.05
C ILE A 363 -8.64 -8.06 -24.62
N GLY A 364 -7.76 -9.02 -24.94
CA GLY A 364 -6.49 -8.81 -25.64
C GLY A 364 -5.45 -7.96 -24.89
N THR A 365 -5.67 -7.69 -23.59
CA THR A 365 -4.73 -6.91 -22.76
C THR A 365 -3.60 -7.77 -22.23
N ASP A 366 -2.57 -7.16 -21.64
CA ASP A 366 -1.41 -7.88 -21.09
C ASP A 366 -1.81 -9.05 -20.18
N ARG A 367 -1.31 -10.25 -20.47
CA ARG A 367 -1.70 -11.51 -19.79
C ARG A 367 -0.89 -11.88 -18.55
N HIS A 368 0.22 -11.20 -18.26
CA HIS A 368 1.20 -11.64 -17.27
C HIS A 368 0.60 -11.78 -15.87
N ARG A 369 -0.18 -10.79 -15.42
CA ARG A 369 -0.86 -10.86 -14.13
C ARG A 369 -1.77 -12.09 -14.01
N MET A 370 -2.53 -12.39 -15.06
CA MET A 370 -3.37 -13.60 -15.08
C MET A 370 -2.48 -14.84 -14.94
N ASP A 371 -1.44 -14.98 -15.75
CA ASP A 371 -0.57 -16.17 -15.76
C ASP A 371 0.19 -16.36 -14.43
N SER A 372 0.62 -15.27 -13.79
CA SER A 372 1.27 -15.28 -12.47
C SER A 372 0.38 -15.85 -11.36
N TYR A 373 -0.94 -15.74 -11.49
CA TYR A 373 -1.87 -16.41 -10.59
C TYR A 373 -2.16 -17.82 -11.08
N THR A 374 -1.57 -18.85 -10.46
CA THR A 374 -1.76 -20.25 -10.87
C THR A 374 -2.83 -20.94 -10.03
N TYR A 375 -3.24 -22.14 -10.47
CA TYR A 375 -4.10 -22.99 -9.65
C TYR A 375 -3.47 -23.30 -8.28
N ASP A 376 -2.16 -23.59 -8.26
CA ASP A 376 -1.43 -23.90 -7.02
C ASP A 376 -1.39 -22.70 -6.08
N VAL A 377 -1.21 -21.48 -6.60
CA VAL A 377 -1.28 -20.25 -5.78
C VAL A 377 -2.68 -20.12 -5.18
N ALA A 378 -3.75 -20.34 -5.96
CA ALA A 378 -5.12 -20.25 -5.47
C ALA A 378 -5.43 -21.29 -4.38
N VAL A 379 -5.00 -22.55 -4.56
CA VAL A 379 -5.18 -23.61 -3.56
C VAL A 379 -4.46 -23.27 -2.25
N ASN A 380 -3.21 -22.81 -2.33
CA ASN A 380 -2.45 -22.41 -1.14
C ASN A 380 -3.06 -21.16 -0.47
N GLN A 381 -3.53 -20.19 -1.26
CA GLN A 381 -4.22 -19.01 -0.73
C GLN A 381 -5.48 -19.38 0.06
N ASN A 382 -6.25 -20.39 -0.38
CA ASN A 382 -7.39 -20.93 0.38
C ASN A 382 -7.02 -21.70 1.66
N MET A 383 -5.73 -21.83 1.98
CA MET A 383 -5.26 -22.36 3.27
C MET A 383 -4.96 -21.27 4.30
N ILE A 384 -4.93 -20.01 3.89
CA ILE A 384 -4.76 -18.88 4.82
C ILE A 384 -6.01 -18.81 5.72
N PHE A 385 -5.79 -18.49 6.99
CA PHE A 385 -6.82 -18.41 8.04
C PHE A 385 -7.50 -19.76 8.38
N ALA A 386 -7.01 -20.90 7.89
CA ALA A 386 -7.62 -22.22 8.19
C ALA A 386 -7.69 -22.56 9.70
N GLY A 387 -6.82 -21.96 10.53
CA GLY A 387 -6.85 -22.11 11.99
C GLY A 387 -7.78 -21.13 12.73
N TYR A 388 -8.53 -20.28 12.02
CA TYR A 388 -9.28 -19.15 12.57
C TYR A 388 -10.79 -19.27 12.27
N GLY A 389 -11.38 -20.42 12.60
CA GLY A 389 -12.83 -20.62 12.48
C GLY A 389 -13.36 -20.43 11.05
N ASP A 390 -14.32 -19.53 10.90
CA ASP A 390 -14.97 -19.16 9.64
C ASP A 390 -14.17 -18.15 8.80
N GLU A 391 -13.02 -17.67 9.28
CA GLU A 391 -12.18 -16.70 8.55
C GLU A 391 -11.39 -17.34 7.39
N ARG A 392 -11.39 -18.68 7.28
CA ARG A 392 -10.65 -19.41 6.24
C ARG A 392 -11.06 -18.95 4.84
N PHE A 393 -10.07 -18.66 4.01
CA PHE A 393 -10.30 -18.37 2.60
C PHE A 393 -10.84 -19.59 1.85
N SER A 394 -11.88 -19.37 1.04
CA SER A 394 -12.58 -20.43 0.31
C SER A 394 -13.08 -20.01 -1.08
N HIS A 395 -13.01 -18.73 -1.44
CA HIS A 395 -13.55 -18.21 -2.71
C HIS A 395 -12.46 -17.87 -3.75
N PHE A 396 -11.18 -18.02 -3.40
CA PHE A 396 -10.08 -17.81 -4.35
C PHE A 396 -10.02 -18.91 -5.40
N ARG A 397 -9.96 -18.53 -6.68
CA ARG A 397 -9.90 -19.47 -7.80
C ARG A 397 -9.15 -18.91 -8.99
N LYS A 398 -8.50 -19.78 -9.76
CA LYS A 398 -7.93 -19.42 -11.06
C LYS A 398 -9.04 -19.03 -12.04
N THR A 399 -8.83 -17.92 -12.74
CA THR A 399 -9.64 -17.46 -13.88
C THR A 399 -8.78 -17.33 -15.13
N PHE A 400 -9.41 -17.06 -16.28
CA PHE A 400 -8.75 -17.01 -17.59
C PHE A 400 -9.04 -15.71 -18.33
N GLY A 401 -9.00 -14.60 -17.60
CA GLY A 401 -9.29 -13.28 -18.14
C GLY A 401 -9.36 -12.23 -17.05
N TYR A 402 -10.01 -11.11 -17.36
CA TYR A 402 -10.04 -9.93 -16.47
C TYR A 402 -11.44 -9.41 -16.20
N ALA A 403 -11.69 -9.02 -14.95
CA ALA A 403 -12.99 -8.58 -14.50
C ALA A 403 -13.30 -7.15 -14.99
N ASN A 404 -14.49 -6.96 -15.57
CA ASN A 404 -14.96 -5.63 -15.94
C ASN A 404 -15.25 -4.81 -14.68
N SER A 405 -14.43 -3.78 -14.46
CA SER A 405 -14.58 -2.92 -13.30
C SER A 405 -15.57 -1.78 -13.59
N PRO A 406 -16.52 -1.50 -12.68
CA PRO A 406 -17.21 -0.22 -12.65
C PRO A 406 -16.27 0.97 -12.71
N LEU A 407 -16.74 2.04 -13.33
CA LEU A 407 -15.97 3.24 -13.66
C LEU A 407 -16.17 4.40 -12.67
N ASP A 408 -16.57 4.11 -11.43
CA ASP A 408 -16.66 5.13 -10.38
C ASP A 408 -15.30 5.82 -10.15
N GLY A 409 -15.33 7.15 -10.10
CA GLY A 409 -14.13 7.97 -9.91
C GLY A 409 -13.09 7.81 -11.01
N LEU A 410 -13.51 7.52 -12.24
CA LEU A 410 -12.64 7.17 -13.37
C LEU A 410 -11.50 8.18 -13.58
N TRP A 411 -11.76 9.45 -13.31
CA TRP A 411 -10.80 10.53 -13.46
C TRP A 411 -9.57 10.36 -12.52
N LEU A 412 -9.72 9.73 -11.35
CA LEU A 412 -8.61 9.50 -10.42
C LEU A 412 -7.83 8.20 -10.68
N ARG A 413 -8.16 7.45 -11.74
CA ARG A 413 -7.68 6.07 -11.95
C ARG A 413 -6.67 5.94 -13.08
N ALA A 414 -6.12 7.07 -13.54
CA ALA A 414 -5.02 7.06 -14.49
C ALA A 414 -3.71 6.65 -13.78
N PRO A 415 -2.78 5.96 -14.48
CA PRO A 415 -2.92 5.45 -15.85
C PRO A 415 -3.92 4.28 -15.97
N TYR A 416 -4.45 4.06 -17.17
CA TYR A 416 -5.51 3.09 -17.46
C TYR A 416 -4.98 1.73 -17.89
N LEU A 417 -5.91 0.76 -17.93
CA LEU A 417 -5.69 -0.69 -17.94
C LEU A 417 -5.13 -1.20 -16.61
N ARG A 418 -5.21 -2.51 -16.38
CA ARG A 418 -4.82 -3.14 -15.11
C ARG A 418 -3.37 -2.88 -14.72
N ASN A 419 -2.49 -2.68 -15.70
CA ASN A 419 -1.05 -2.50 -15.53
C ASN A 419 -0.63 -1.03 -15.65
N GLY A 420 -1.60 -0.11 -15.80
CA GLY A 420 -1.37 1.32 -15.95
C GLY A 420 -0.45 1.65 -17.14
N SER A 421 -0.69 1.03 -18.28
CA SER A 421 0.12 1.15 -19.51
C SER A 421 -0.39 2.21 -20.49
N VAL A 422 -1.52 2.86 -20.19
CA VAL A 422 -2.11 3.92 -21.01
C VAL A 422 -2.29 5.19 -20.17
N PRO A 423 -1.55 6.29 -20.45
CA PRO A 423 -1.46 7.42 -19.51
C PRO A 423 -2.77 8.18 -19.31
N THR A 424 -3.63 8.24 -20.33
CA THR A 424 -4.86 9.05 -20.28
C THR A 424 -6.07 8.31 -20.87
N LEU A 425 -7.27 8.72 -20.48
CA LEU A 425 -8.52 8.11 -20.93
C LEU A 425 -8.71 8.36 -22.42
N ARG A 426 -8.31 9.54 -22.90
CA ARG A 426 -8.37 9.86 -24.32
C ARG A 426 -7.45 8.97 -25.15
N ASP A 427 -6.27 8.62 -24.64
CA ASP A 427 -5.35 7.68 -25.30
C ASP A 427 -5.90 6.24 -25.24
N LEU A 428 -6.64 5.83 -24.20
CA LEU A 428 -7.28 4.51 -24.12
C LEU A 428 -8.27 4.27 -25.26
N LEU A 429 -8.98 5.32 -25.68
CA LEU A 429 -9.90 5.28 -26.82
C LEU A 429 -9.19 5.29 -28.18
N GLU A 430 -7.86 5.27 -28.23
CA GLU A 430 -7.13 5.00 -29.48
C GLU A 430 -6.77 3.51 -29.60
N PRO A 431 -6.71 2.96 -30.83
CA PRO A 431 -6.12 1.64 -31.06
C PRO A 431 -4.70 1.58 -30.50
N SER A 432 -4.25 0.42 -30.03
CA SER A 432 -2.97 0.26 -29.34
C SER A 432 -1.75 0.76 -30.12
N ALA A 433 -1.82 0.72 -31.46
CA ALA A 433 -0.80 1.25 -32.36
C ALA A 433 -0.62 2.78 -32.27
N LYS A 434 -1.64 3.53 -31.82
CA LYS A 434 -1.63 4.99 -31.68
C LYS A 434 -1.48 5.47 -30.23
N ARG A 435 -1.51 4.55 -29.26
CA ARG A 435 -1.28 4.88 -27.83
C ARG A 435 0.19 5.24 -27.60
N PRO A 436 0.50 6.16 -26.65
CA PRO A 436 1.87 6.44 -26.25
C PRO A 436 2.63 5.16 -25.91
N LYS A 437 3.82 4.98 -26.51
CA LYS A 437 4.67 3.82 -26.25
C LYS A 437 5.60 4.00 -25.06
N ILE A 438 5.95 5.25 -24.79
CA ILE A 438 6.82 5.68 -23.71
C ILE A 438 6.20 6.92 -23.07
N PHE A 439 6.15 6.96 -21.74
CA PHE A 439 5.68 8.11 -20.96
C PHE A 439 6.26 8.07 -19.54
N TYR A 440 6.09 9.14 -18.77
CA TYR A 440 6.57 9.24 -17.40
C TYR A 440 5.46 9.07 -16.36
N ARG A 441 5.74 8.31 -15.30
CA ARG A 441 4.83 8.05 -14.17
C ARG A 441 5.32 8.72 -12.87
N GLY A 442 4.39 8.99 -11.97
CA GLY A 442 4.65 9.57 -10.65
C GLY A 442 4.59 11.10 -10.59
N TYR A 443 4.23 11.75 -11.71
CA TYR A 443 3.89 13.16 -11.75
C TYR A 443 2.40 13.33 -11.50
N ASP A 444 2.04 14.19 -10.55
CA ASP A 444 0.69 14.34 -10.03
C ASP A 444 -0.06 15.55 -10.62
N VAL A 445 0.47 16.19 -11.66
CA VAL A 445 -0.24 17.24 -12.40
C VAL A 445 -1.24 16.62 -13.37
N TYR A 446 -2.48 17.11 -13.32
CA TYR A 446 -3.60 16.52 -14.02
C TYR A 446 -3.80 17.10 -15.42
N ASP A 447 -3.93 16.24 -16.43
CA ASP A 447 -4.36 16.62 -17.78
C ASP A 447 -5.90 16.59 -17.84
N GLN A 448 -6.50 17.77 -17.78
CA GLN A 448 -7.97 17.93 -17.82
C GLN A 448 -8.57 17.65 -19.21
N LYS A 449 -7.77 17.74 -20.28
CA LYS A 449 -8.25 17.52 -21.65
C LYS A 449 -8.27 16.03 -21.97
N LYS A 450 -7.20 15.31 -21.64
CA LYS A 450 -7.10 13.88 -21.92
C LYS A 450 -7.60 12.98 -20.80
N ILE A 451 -7.83 13.53 -19.61
CA ILE A 451 -8.22 12.83 -18.37
C ILE A 451 -7.15 11.82 -17.98
N GLY A 452 -6.20 12.29 -17.18
CA GLY A 452 -5.15 11.48 -16.57
C GLY A 452 -4.06 12.37 -15.99
N PHE A 453 -2.87 11.82 -15.80
CA PHE A 453 -1.71 12.59 -15.36
C PHE A 453 -0.82 12.95 -16.54
N VAL A 454 -0.19 14.13 -16.48
CA VAL A 454 0.77 14.60 -17.48
C VAL A 454 1.94 13.61 -17.54
N GLY A 455 2.19 13.04 -18.72
CA GLY A 455 3.14 11.94 -18.93
C GLY A 455 4.36 12.28 -19.78
N ASP A 456 4.56 13.54 -20.15
CA ASP A 456 5.68 14.01 -20.98
C ASP A 456 6.76 14.78 -20.19
N VAL A 457 6.64 14.83 -18.86
CA VAL A 457 7.61 15.47 -17.96
C VAL A 457 8.55 14.43 -17.36
N ALA A 458 9.82 14.48 -17.75
CA ALA A 458 10.87 13.60 -17.24
C ALA A 458 11.40 13.98 -15.86
N GLU A 459 11.45 15.29 -15.57
CA GLU A 459 11.99 15.84 -14.34
C GLU A 459 11.34 17.19 -14.00
N GLU A 460 11.04 17.43 -12.72
CA GLU A 460 10.60 18.74 -12.20
C GLU A 460 11.25 19.00 -10.84
N LYS A 461 11.82 20.20 -10.64
CA LYS A 461 12.40 20.64 -9.36
C LYS A 461 13.40 19.63 -8.76
N GLY A 462 14.18 18.96 -9.61
CA GLY A 462 15.17 17.95 -9.21
C GLY A 462 14.59 16.56 -8.89
N LYS A 463 13.27 16.36 -9.01
CA LYS A 463 12.62 15.05 -8.94
C LYS A 463 12.51 14.46 -10.34
N LYS A 464 13.16 13.31 -10.56
CA LYS A 464 13.03 12.52 -11.79
C LYS A 464 11.80 11.62 -11.71
N PHE A 465 11.07 11.52 -12.82
CA PHE A 465 9.90 10.66 -12.94
C PHE A 465 10.25 9.35 -13.64
N PHE A 466 9.44 8.32 -13.38
CA PHE A 466 9.72 6.97 -13.84
C PHE A 466 9.38 6.83 -15.33
N LEU A 467 10.36 6.49 -16.16
CA LEU A 467 10.14 6.18 -17.57
C LEU A 467 9.44 4.83 -17.69
N PHE A 468 8.22 4.82 -18.22
CA PHE A 468 7.46 3.61 -18.52
C PHE A 468 7.58 3.29 -20.00
N ASP A 469 8.07 2.10 -20.32
CA ASP A 469 8.11 1.54 -21.69
C ASP A 469 7.08 0.41 -21.81
N THR A 470 6.25 0.48 -22.86
CA THR A 470 5.19 -0.50 -23.18
C THR A 470 5.66 -1.63 -24.08
N ASP A 471 6.93 -1.62 -24.49
CA ASP A 471 7.56 -2.68 -25.28
C ASP A 471 7.69 -3.96 -24.47
N GLU A 472 6.71 -4.86 -24.60
CA GLU A 472 6.64 -6.14 -23.88
C GLU A 472 7.83 -7.08 -24.14
N THR A 473 8.62 -6.82 -25.19
CA THR A 473 9.84 -7.59 -25.47
C THR A 473 11.00 -7.20 -24.55
N LYS A 474 10.98 -5.95 -24.04
CA LYS A 474 11.95 -5.42 -23.08
C LYS A 474 11.39 -5.45 -21.66
N GLU A 475 10.13 -5.05 -21.51
CA GLU A 475 9.44 -4.91 -20.23
C GLU A 475 8.17 -5.78 -20.20
N PRO A 476 8.29 -7.12 -20.02
CA PRO A 476 7.15 -8.00 -19.84
C PRO A 476 6.16 -7.49 -18.78
N GLY A 477 4.86 -7.53 -19.06
CA GLY A 477 3.82 -7.01 -18.15
C GLY A 477 3.41 -5.56 -18.43
N ASN A 478 4.15 -4.82 -19.27
CA ASN A 478 3.86 -3.41 -19.58
C ASN A 478 3.07 -3.19 -20.87
N SER A 479 2.61 -4.26 -21.54
CA SER A 479 1.93 -4.15 -22.84
C SER A 479 0.71 -3.23 -22.76
N ASN A 480 0.58 -2.32 -23.74
CA ASN A 480 -0.55 -1.39 -23.86
C ASN A 480 -1.60 -1.84 -24.89
N LYS A 481 -1.61 -3.13 -25.23
CA LYS A 481 -2.52 -3.75 -26.19
C LYS A 481 -3.89 -4.05 -25.57
N GLY A 482 -4.86 -4.39 -26.41
CA GLY A 482 -6.18 -4.84 -25.98
C GLY A 482 -7.12 -3.72 -25.58
N HIS A 483 -8.34 -4.12 -25.21
CA HIS A 483 -9.47 -3.22 -25.04
C HIS A 483 -9.60 -2.30 -26.27
N GLU A 484 -9.62 -2.92 -27.45
CA GLU A 484 -9.57 -2.23 -28.74
C GLU A 484 -10.41 -2.94 -29.81
N GLY A 485 -10.84 -2.17 -30.81
CA GLY A 485 -11.78 -2.53 -31.85
C GLY A 485 -13.15 -1.87 -31.67
N LYS A 486 -14.05 -2.09 -32.63
CA LYS A 486 -15.41 -1.52 -32.66
C LYS A 486 -16.17 -1.64 -31.35
N ARG A 487 -16.08 -2.80 -30.69
CA ARG A 487 -16.78 -3.06 -29.41
C ARG A 487 -16.31 -2.16 -28.28
N PHE A 488 -15.02 -1.81 -28.26
CA PHE A 488 -14.40 -1.04 -27.19
C PHE A 488 -14.31 0.47 -27.49
N GLY A 489 -14.94 0.92 -28.58
CA GLY A 489 -15.02 2.34 -28.93
C GLY A 489 -13.76 2.93 -29.58
N THR A 490 -12.72 2.13 -29.88
CA THR A 490 -11.48 2.68 -30.47
C THR A 490 -11.61 3.05 -31.94
N GLU A 491 -12.65 2.56 -32.61
CA GLU A 491 -13.01 2.88 -34.00
C GLU A 491 -13.99 4.06 -34.12
N LEU A 492 -14.42 4.66 -33.00
CA LEU A 492 -15.22 5.88 -33.00
C LEU A 492 -14.46 7.03 -33.70
N SER A 493 -15.20 8.00 -34.24
CA SER A 493 -14.61 9.22 -34.74
C SER A 493 -13.95 10.03 -33.61
N ALA A 494 -13.04 10.95 -33.96
CA ALA A 494 -12.38 11.79 -32.96
C ALA A 494 -13.39 12.60 -32.12
N ALA A 495 -14.43 13.15 -32.76
CA ALA A 495 -15.47 13.92 -32.08
C ALA A 495 -16.31 13.06 -31.12
N GLU A 496 -16.66 11.83 -31.52
CA GLU A 496 -17.36 10.88 -30.64
C GLU A 496 -16.51 10.48 -29.43
N LYS A 497 -15.20 10.30 -29.61
CA LYS A 497 -14.27 10.02 -28.50
C LYS A 497 -14.19 11.21 -27.54
N ASP A 498 -14.11 12.43 -28.06
CA ASP A 498 -14.05 13.63 -27.24
C ASP A 498 -15.36 13.83 -26.46
N ALA A 499 -16.52 13.59 -27.09
CA ALA A 499 -17.83 13.60 -26.42
C ALA A 499 -17.93 12.53 -25.33
N LEU A 500 -17.45 11.31 -25.60
CA LEU A 500 -17.43 10.23 -24.62
C LEU A 500 -16.52 10.55 -23.43
N VAL A 501 -15.32 11.10 -23.66
CA VAL A 501 -14.42 11.54 -22.58
C VAL A 501 -15.07 12.63 -21.75
N GLU A 502 -15.77 13.59 -22.36
CA GLU A 502 -16.47 14.64 -21.64
C GLU A 502 -17.59 14.09 -20.76
N TYR A 503 -18.35 13.10 -21.25
CA TYR A 503 -19.36 12.40 -20.45
C TYR A 503 -18.72 11.63 -19.27
N LEU A 504 -17.60 10.95 -19.50
CA LEU A 504 -16.89 10.20 -18.47
C LEU A 504 -16.30 11.09 -17.35
N LYS A 505 -16.22 12.42 -17.53
CA LYS A 505 -15.91 13.36 -16.44
C LYS A 505 -17.02 13.40 -15.38
N THR A 506 -18.23 12.93 -15.65
CA THR A 506 -19.34 12.96 -14.68
C THR A 506 -19.34 11.76 -13.72
N PHE A 507 -18.36 10.84 -13.84
CA PHE A 507 -18.29 9.55 -13.16
C PHE A 507 -17.46 9.58 -11.87
#